data_AF-A0A7K3D2N8-F1
#
_entry.id   AF-A0A7K3D2N8-F1
#
_cell.length_a   1.000
_cell.length_b   1.000
_cell.length_c   1.000
_cell.angle_alpha   90.00
_cell.angle_beta   90.00
_cell.angle_gamma   90.00
#
_symmetry.space_group_name_H-M   'P 1'
#
loop_
_entity.id
_entity.type
_entity.pdbx_description
1 polymer ?
#
loop_
_entity_poly.entity_id
_entity_poly.type
_entity_poly.pdbx_seq_one_letter_code
_entity_poly.pdbx_strand_id
1 'polypeptide(L)'
;ARLLDELGLARATPASLMARWAAAADDPEALGGRATAVLGAGPRGPVVADLGAEGPHLLVEGPAGSGRTELLRSVAASLAAAERPDRLGIVLVDGRDGVGAGGAAGRQGTG
;
A
#
# COMPACT_ATOMS: atom_id res chain seq x y z
N ALA A 1 12.21 7.08 -6.71
CA ALA A 1 12.15 8.09 -5.63
C ALA A 1 11.75 7.42 -4.33
N ARG A 2 12.02 8.02 -3.16
CA ARG A 2 11.52 7.49 -1.89
C ARG A 2 10.09 7.99 -1.67
N LEU A 3 9.22 7.16 -1.08
CA LEU A 3 7.83 7.55 -0.81
C LEU A 3 7.73 8.87 -0.03
N LEU A 4 8.61 9.08 0.95
CA LEU A 4 8.61 10.31 1.74
C LEU A 4 8.90 11.56 0.91
N ASP A 5 9.76 11.46 -0.11
CA ASP A 5 10.04 12.56 -1.03
C ASP A 5 8.77 12.93 -1.81
N GLU A 6 8.05 11.92 -2.32
CA GLU A 6 6.80 12.11 -3.07
C GLU A 6 5.65 12.61 -2.18
N LEU A 7 5.68 12.30 -0.88
CA LEU A 7 4.74 12.83 0.10
C LEU A 7 5.08 14.25 0.57
N GLY A 8 6.23 14.81 0.16
CA GLY A 8 6.74 16.09 0.64
C GLY A 8 7.16 16.08 2.11
N LEU A 9 7.56 14.91 2.62
CA LEU A 9 7.94 14.71 4.02
C LEU A 9 9.44 14.46 4.14
N ALA A 10 10.14 15.30 4.90
CA ALA A 10 11.53 14.99 5.26
C ALA A 10 11.63 13.75 6.19
N ARG A 11 10.62 13.54 7.04
CA ARG A 11 10.48 12.39 7.94
C ARG A 11 9.01 12.18 8.31
N ALA A 12 8.60 10.92 8.46
CA ALA A 12 7.33 10.56 9.08
C ALA A 12 7.48 10.60 10.62
N THR A 13 7.20 11.76 11.21
CA THR A 13 7.13 11.95 12.66
C THR A 13 5.68 12.11 13.08
N PRO A 14 5.33 11.87 14.35
CA PRO A 14 3.97 12.15 14.83
C PRO A 14 3.53 13.58 14.51
N ALA A 15 4.38 14.59 14.74
CA ALA A 15 4.07 15.98 14.47
C ALA A 15 3.80 16.26 12.98
N SER A 16 4.63 15.72 12.07
CA SER A 16 4.43 15.93 10.63
C SER A 16 3.19 15.22 10.10
N LEU A 17 2.87 14.02 10.61
CA LEU A 17 1.64 13.31 10.24
C LEU A 17 0.39 14.00 10.80
N MET A 18 0.42 14.45 12.07
CA MET A 18 -0.69 15.20 12.67
C MET A 18 -0.95 16.53 11.94
N ALA A 19 0.10 17.27 11.58
CA ALA A 19 -0.06 18.50 10.80
C ALA A 19 -0.68 18.23 9.43
N ARG A 20 -0.26 17.16 8.76
CA ARG A 20 -0.83 16.72 7.48
C ARG A 20 -2.30 16.33 7.61
N TRP A 21 -2.67 15.58 8.65
CA TRP A 21 -4.06 15.22 8.93
C TRP A 21 -4.92 16.43 9.30
N ALA A 22 -4.37 17.41 10.03
CA ALA A 22 -5.07 18.64 10.37
C ALA A 22 -5.36 19.46 9.10
N ALA A 23 -4.37 19.66 8.24
CA ALA A 23 -4.54 20.33 6.94
C ALA A 23 -5.53 19.60 6.02
N ALA A 24 -5.71 18.30 6.26
CA ALA A 24 -6.62 17.47 5.50
C ALA A 24 -8.08 17.52 5.97
N ALA A 25 -8.31 17.86 7.24
CA ALA A 25 -9.64 17.86 7.85
C ALA A 25 -10.53 19.02 7.38
N ASP A 26 -9.93 20.06 6.78
CA ASP A 26 -10.64 21.24 6.27
C ASP A 26 -11.34 20.99 4.91
N ASP A 27 -11.33 19.75 4.41
CA ASP A 27 -11.98 19.35 3.16
C ASP A 27 -13.37 18.71 3.42
N PRO A 28 -14.47 19.48 3.27
CA PRO A 28 -15.82 19.03 3.60
C PRO A 28 -16.40 18.00 2.63
N GLU A 29 -15.82 17.80 1.44
CA GLU A 29 -16.28 16.83 0.45
C GLU A 29 -15.87 15.39 0.82
N ALA A 30 -14.92 15.22 1.74
CA ALA A 30 -14.40 13.91 2.16
C ALA A 30 -15.29 13.21 3.21
N LEU A 31 -16.60 13.09 2.96
CA LEU A 31 -17.51 12.27 3.78
C LEU A 31 -17.15 10.78 3.62
N GLY A 32 -16.33 10.26 4.54
CA GLY A 32 -15.89 8.85 4.55
C GLY A 32 -14.38 8.65 4.73
N GLY A 33 -13.59 9.72 4.67
CA GLY A 33 -12.13 9.67 4.74
C GLY A 33 -11.49 9.61 3.36
N ARG A 34 -10.22 9.98 3.25
CA ARG A 34 -9.48 9.97 1.98
C ARG A 34 -8.75 8.66 1.74
N ALA A 35 -9.05 8.02 0.61
CA ALA A 35 -8.40 6.81 0.13
C ALA A 35 -7.47 7.10 -1.06
N THR A 36 -6.63 8.13 -0.91
CA THR A 36 -5.68 8.57 -1.95
C THR A 36 -4.28 8.05 -1.64
N ALA A 37 -3.70 7.24 -2.54
CA ALA A 37 -2.38 6.63 -2.38
C ALA A 37 -1.38 7.15 -3.43
N VAL A 38 -0.19 7.56 -2.99
CA VAL A 38 0.95 7.87 -3.86
C VAL A 38 1.65 6.56 -4.21
N LEU A 39 1.66 6.21 -5.49
CA LEU A 39 2.24 4.98 -6.03
C LEU A 39 3.73 5.14 -6.37
N GLY A 40 4.18 6.37 -6.66
CA GLY A 40 5.56 6.66 -7.01
C GLY A 40 5.72 7.98 -7.74
N ALA A 41 6.83 8.13 -8.46
CA ALA A 41 7.14 9.32 -9.25
C ALA A 41 6.78 9.12 -10.72
N GLY A 42 6.25 10.15 -11.36
CA GLY A 42 5.98 10.21 -12.79
C GLY A 42 6.59 11.46 -13.43
N PRO A 43 6.59 11.55 -14.77
CA PRO A 43 7.15 12.71 -15.50
C PRO A 43 6.38 14.02 -15.24
N ARG A 44 5.20 13.96 -14.63
CA ARG A 44 4.34 15.09 -14.29
C ARG A 44 4.17 15.28 -12.77
N GLY A 45 5.07 14.71 -11.98
CA GLY A 45 4.97 14.66 -10.52
C GLY A 45 4.48 13.31 -10.00
N PRO A 46 4.04 13.24 -8.73
CA PRO A 46 3.63 11.99 -8.10
C PRO A 46 2.53 11.27 -8.88
N VAL A 47 2.66 9.95 -9.02
CA VAL A 47 1.61 9.08 -9.53
C VAL A 47 0.69 8.73 -8.36
N VAL A 48 -0.59 9.01 -8.50
CA VAL A 48 -1.59 8.88 -7.44
C VAL A 48 -2.71 7.96 -7.91
N ALA A 49 -3.23 7.14 -7.00
CA ALA A 49 -4.50 6.44 -7.16
C ALA A 49 -5.50 7.02 -6.15
N ASP A 50 -6.61 7.55 -6.63
CA ASP A 50 -7.73 8.00 -5.80
C ASP A 50 -8.86 6.97 -5.80
N LEU A 51 -8.96 6.16 -4.76
CA LEU A 51 -9.96 5.09 -4.69
C LEU A 51 -11.39 5.61 -4.46
N GLY A 52 -11.55 6.89 -4.09
CA GLY A 52 -12.86 7.53 -4.01
C GLY A 52 -13.36 7.99 -5.38
N ALA A 53 -12.47 8.58 -6.17
CA ALA A 53 -12.81 9.14 -7.48
C ALA A 53 -12.70 8.13 -8.64
N GLU A 54 -11.73 7.22 -8.60
CA GLU A 54 -11.43 6.26 -9.69
C GLU A 54 -12.17 4.92 -9.51
N GLY A 55 -12.66 4.65 -8.30
CA GLY A 55 -13.34 3.43 -7.91
C GLY A 55 -12.65 2.70 -6.75
N PRO A 56 -13.37 1.87 -5.99
CA PRO A 56 -12.94 1.44 -4.64
C PRO A 56 -11.82 0.39 -4.63
N HIS A 57 -11.24 0.05 -5.79
CA HIS A 57 -10.35 -1.10 -5.93
C HIS A 57 -9.12 -0.78 -6.77
N LEU A 58 -7.96 -1.27 -6.31
CA LEU A 58 -6.69 -1.23 -7.03
C LEU A 58 -6.23 -2.67 -7.30
N LEU A 59 -5.90 -2.99 -8.56
CA LEU A 59 -5.28 -4.24 -8.95
C LEU A 59 -3.80 -4.02 -9.27
N VAL A 60 -2.93 -4.82 -8.66
CA VAL A 60 -1.48 -4.79 -8.89
C VAL A 60 -0.98 -6.16 -9.31
N GLU A 61 -0.44 -6.24 -10.52
CA GLU A 61 0.14 -7.45 -11.08
C GLU A 61 1.63 -7.25 -11.39
N GLY A 62 2.41 -8.33 -11.26
CA GLY A 62 3.82 -8.30 -11.60
C GLY A 62 4.52 -9.64 -11.36
N PRO A 63 5.53 -9.99 -12.18
CA PRO A 63 6.31 -11.21 -12.00
C PRO A 63 7.13 -11.19 -10.71
N ALA A 64 7.72 -12.33 -10.34
CA ALA A 64 8.67 -12.39 -9.22
C ALA A 64 9.82 -11.38 -9.42
N GLY A 65 10.16 -10.65 -8.35
CA GLY A 65 11.20 -9.61 -8.39
C GLY A 65 10.73 -8.25 -8.93
N SER A 66 9.48 -8.10 -9.38
CA SER A 66 8.93 -6.82 -9.89
C SER A 66 8.80 -5.70 -8.85
N GLY A 67 8.93 -6.02 -7.55
CA GLY A 67 8.69 -5.07 -6.48
C GLY A 67 7.24 -4.94 -6.04
N ARG A 68 6.32 -5.82 -6.49
CA ARG A 68 4.89 -5.83 -6.07
C ARG A 68 4.70 -5.69 -4.56
N THR A 69 5.46 -6.45 -3.76
CA THR A 69 5.39 -6.37 -2.29
C THR A 69 5.79 -5.00 -1.76
N GLU A 70 6.81 -4.37 -2.34
CA GLU A 70 7.27 -3.06 -1.93
C GLU A 70 6.28 -1.96 -2.34
N LEU A 71 5.65 -2.10 -3.52
CA LEU A 71 4.56 -1.24 -3.95
C LEU A 71 3.37 -1.33 -2.98
N LEU A 72 2.94 -2.55 -2.61
CA LEU A 72 1.85 -2.71 -1.65
C LEU A 72 2.17 -2.13 -0.27
N ARG A 73 3.41 -2.26 0.21
CA ARG A 73 3.88 -1.58 1.44
C ARG A 73 3.83 -0.06 1.30
N SER A 74 4.25 0.46 0.15
CA SER A 74 4.23 1.90 -0.14
C SER A 74 2.80 2.45 -0.21
N VAL A 75 1.87 1.71 -0.82
CA VAL A 75 0.44 2.03 -0.83
C VAL A 75 -0.10 2.11 0.60
N ALA A 76 0.14 1.09 1.42
CA ALA A 76 -0.31 1.08 2.82
C ALA A 76 0.27 2.25 3.62
N ALA A 77 1.57 2.53 3.48
CA ALA A 77 2.23 3.65 4.13
C ALA A 77 1.69 5.01 3.64
N SER A 78 1.42 5.15 2.33
CA SER A 78 0.84 6.38 1.78
C SER A 78 -0.57 6.64 2.31
N LEU A 79 -1.41 5.61 2.37
CA LEU A 79 -2.77 5.72 2.90
C LEU A 79 -2.73 6.10 4.38
N ALA A 80 -1.90 5.41 5.19
CA ALA A 80 -1.71 5.72 6.60
C ALA A 80 -1.17 7.15 6.84
N ALA A 81 -0.35 7.67 5.92
CA ALA A 81 0.11 9.06 5.99
C ALA A 81 -0.97 10.06 5.55
N ALA A 82 -1.93 9.65 4.71
CA ALA A 82 -2.96 10.52 4.17
C ALA A 82 -4.17 10.68 5.09
N GLU A 83 -4.52 9.66 5.87
CA GLU A 83 -5.75 9.64 6.68
C GLU A 83 -5.48 9.16 8.11
N ARG A 84 -6.29 9.65 9.04
CA ARG A 84 -6.21 9.35 10.46
C ARG A 84 -6.68 7.92 10.76
N PRO A 85 -6.15 7.29 11.82
CA PRO A 85 -6.50 5.91 12.18
C PRO A 85 -7.97 5.73 12.62
N ASP A 86 -8.67 6.79 13.04
CA ASP A 86 -10.10 6.73 13.35
C ASP A 86 -11.00 6.72 12.10
N ARG A 87 -10.44 7.02 10.92
CA ARG A 87 -11.16 7.04 9.64
C ARG A 87 -10.64 6.02 8.63
N LEU A 88 -9.44 5.48 8.83
CA LEU A 88 -8.81 4.49 7.95
C LEU A 88 -8.42 3.23 8.73
N GLY A 89 -8.96 2.08 8.29
CA GLY A 89 -8.47 0.75 8.67
C GLY A 89 -7.64 0.13 7.56
N ILE A 90 -6.53 -0.53 7.90
CA ILE A 90 -5.71 -1.31 6.97
C ILE A 90 -5.66 -2.76 7.45
N VAL A 91 -6.08 -3.69 6.59
CA VAL A 91 -5.97 -5.13 6.82
C VAL A 91 -5.02 -5.71 5.79
N LEU A 92 -3.97 -6.38 6.25
CA LEU A 92 -2.99 -7.06 5.39
C LEU A 92 -3.26 -8.56 5.41
N VAL A 93 -3.51 -9.13 4.24
CA VAL A 93 -3.70 -10.58 4.05
C VAL A 93 -2.64 -11.06 3.07
N ASP A 94 -1.83 -12.03 3.48
CA ASP A 94 -0.82 -12.66 2.63
C ASP A 94 -1.12 -14.16 2.52
N GLY A 95 -1.38 -14.66 1.31
CA GLY A 95 -1.77 -16.04 1.03
C GLY A 95 -0.60 -17.02 1.01
N ARG A 96 0.38 -16.86 1.90
CA ARG A 96 1.51 -17.79 2.00
C ARG A 96 1.14 -19.00 2.84
N ASP A 97 0.53 -19.98 2.19
CA ASP A 97 0.29 -21.29 2.75
C ASP A 97 1.60 -22.08 2.70
N GLY A 98 2.21 -22.36 3.84
CA GLY A 98 3.39 -23.21 3.93
C GLY A 98 3.07 -24.54 4.62
N VAL A 99 2.85 -25.61 3.85
CA VAL A 99 3.25 -27.03 4.11
C VAL A 99 2.83 -27.88 2.90
N GLY A 100 3.66 -28.65 2.19
CA GLY A 100 5.10 -28.90 2.27
C GLY A 100 5.53 -29.77 1.08
N ALA A 101 6.80 -29.66 0.69
CA ALA A 101 7.46 -30.64 -0.15
C ALA A 101 7.54 -31.99 0.60
N GLY A 102 6.47 -32.78 0.52
CA GLY A 102 6.49 -34.21 0.86
C GLY A 102 7.23 -34.93 -0.25
N GLY A 103 8.45 -35.37 0.06
CA GLY A 103 9.41 -35.90 -0.88
C GLY A 103 8.85 -36.99 -1.80
N ALA A 104 9.23 -36.88 -3.07
CA ALA A 104 9.25 -38.00 -3.98
C ALA A 104 10.21 -39.06 -3.42
N ALA A 105 9.66 -40.12 -2.84
CA ALA A 105 10.35 -41.39 -2.59
C ALA A 105 9.52 -42.54 -3.17
N GLY A 106 9.22 -42.46 -4.47
CA GLY A 106 8.71 -43.58 -5.24
C GLY A 106 9.85 -44.48 -5.71
N ARG A 107 10.37 -45.36 -4.83
CA ARG A 107 11.18 -46.52 -5.23
C ARG A 107 10.99 -47.67 -4.24
N GLN A 108 10.28 -48.70 -4.68
CA GLN A 108 10.35 -50.14 -4.34
C GLN A 108 9.03 -50.74 -4.88
N GLY A 109 8.98 -51.73 -5.77
CA GLY A 109 9.95 -52.59 -6.43
C GLY A 109 9.11 -53.69 -7.09
N THR A 110 9.29 -53.92 -8.39
CA THR A 110 8.82 -55.12 -9.08
C THR A 110 9.54 -56.35 -8.53
N GLY A 111 8.79 -57.41 -8.25
CA GLY A 111 9.29 -58.74 -7.86
C GLY A 111 8.16 -59.60 -7.34
#